data_AF-A0A367Q9D1-F1
#
_entry.id   AF-A0A367Q9D1-F1
#
_cell.length_a   1.000
_cell.length_b   1.000
_cell.length_c   1.000
_cell.angle_alpha   90.00
_cell.angle_beta   90.00
_cell.angle_gamma   90.00
#
_symmetry.space_group_name_H-M   'P 1'
#
loop_
_entity.id
_entity.type
_entity.pdbx_description
1 polymer ?
#
loop_
_entity_poly.entity_id
_entity_poly.type
_entity_poly.pdbx_seq_one_letter_code
_entity_poly.pdbx_strand_id
1 'polypeptide(L)'
;MNTIQFPTWDNNIKQLFSQPYWIEQDRRDKVAAQWQGCMSGFGITLDDYKSVRESAVTIYHHLYSQSMPLTRDTTQYWPYDALELLRVWINEGCRLNSNQPIHEEPIIPPPELKPIKLHVRKNILDLTEDELNEYRMKLETLDISKVDSNAAWQRLAYLHTTWCLHYQEAFLLWHRAYLLYFENLIDFPIPYWNWMSPNATQDGHPESGLPQAFKDLTYIHPQTGEERPNPLRFAIAKDGKSKKCQTQTGDCLNEEECKYVQRDPILYTTGDDRRKEREEKLALVGKYQRQVANALLWDIFSTPQGNPGYPWANILSFDPPPPDCAYPNKCDFDGLFEQPHDNMHGWVGPDMADNAYTAYDPVFWSYHSNVDRIFENWNRAHPAAIFTSNFPLRPLIGSLAQEIDLVETRSYLYTTIGDMAKNSQSLGYDYEVPSVPDSSGTFYDEWSDYLYIIFNNVKCTYDTYSIDIFLNQSNPQPKDAKCDNLNFVGKIMRLGMGIEDNKGRCIQDGVTRVIDASYNSYYLKLTPTSEITISLIVTNQTTNEILTPQEYAKLPGFVPTCNWGKKISTVVSQSSSGSCHCD
;
A
#
# COMPACT_ATOMS: atom_id res chain seq x y z
N MET A 1 -33.20 17.96 14.85
CA MET A 1 -33.27 19.30 14.19
C MET A 1 -34.60 19.36 13.45
N ASN A 2 -35.36 20.46 13.58
CA ASN A 2 -36.62 20.63 12.86
C ASN A 2 -36.32 20.68 11.36
N THR A 3 -36.75 19.67 10.61
CA THR A 3 -36.71 19.68 9.14
C THR A 3 -37.61 20.83 8.68
N ILE A 4 -37.01 21.88 8.11
CA ILE A 4 -37.74 22.99 7.51
C ILE A 4 -38.46 22.42 6.31
N GLN A 5 -39.77 22.21 6.46
CA GLN A 5 -40.57 21.46 5.49
C GLN A 5 -40.83 22.24 4.20
N PHE A 6 -40.66 23.57 4.20
CA PHE A 6 -41.08 24.46 3.10
C PHE A 6 -40.10 25.65 2.92
N PRO A 7 -38.85 25.41 2.49
CA PRO A 7 -37.82 26.46 2.37
C PRO A 7 -38.15 27.54 1.34
N THR A 8 -37.69 28.76 1.59
CA THR A 8 -37.77 29.88 0.64
C THR A 8 -36.42 30.55 0.45
N TRP A 9 -36.26 31.30 -0.64
CA TRP A 9 -35.04 32.07 -0.90
C TRP A 9 -34.72 33.04 0.24
N ASP A 10 -35.68 33.90 0.60
CA ASP A 10 -35.45 35.01 1.55
C ASP A 10 -35.09 34.53 2.96
N ASN A 11 -35.67 33.41 3.40
CA ASN A 11 -35.53 32.93 4.77
C ASN A 11 -34.46 31.85 4.92
N ASN A 12 -34.14 31.11 3.86
CA ASN A 12 -33.34 29.89 3.96
C ASN A 12 -32.18 29.88 2.97
N ILE A 13 -32.48 29.86 1.67
CA ILE A 13 -31.48 29.54 0.65
C ILE A 13 -30.44 30.63 0.48
N LYS A 14 -30.85 31.91 0.51
CA LYS A 14 -29.91 33.04 0.38
C LYS A 14 -28.81 33.00 1.44
N GLN A 15 -29.16 32.64 2.68
CA GLN A 15 -28.23 32.58 3.80
C GLN A 15 -27.20 31.45 3.64
N LEU A 16 -27.53 30.35 2.96
CA LEU A 16 -26.57 29.27 2.71
C LEU A 16 -25.38 29.77 1.86
N PHE A 17 -25.61 30.72 0.96
CA PHE A 17 -24.56 31.30 0.12
C PHE A 17 -23.88 32.53 0.75
N SER A 18 -24.59 33.33 1.53
CA SER A 18 -24.08 34.60 2.08
C SER A 18 -23.57 34.51 3.52
N GLN A 19 -24.12 33.59 4.32
CA GLN A 19 -23.86 33.39 5.75
C GLN A 19 -23.94 31.90 6.11
N PRO A 20 -23.10 31.03 5.51
CA PRO A 20 -23.18 29.59 5.70
C PRO A 20 -22.99 29.23 7.18
N TYR A 21 -24.02 28.64 7.80
CA TYR A 21 -24.06 28.45 9.25
C TYR A 21 -23.01 27.45 9.77
N TRP A 22 -22.53 26.54 8.92
CA TRP A 22 -21.53 25.53 9.25
C TRP A 22 -20.09 26.07 9.22
N ILE A 23 -19.89 27.28 8.70
CA ILE A 23 -18.61 27.99 8.74
C ILE A 23 -18.52 28.79 10.04
N GLU A 24 -17.32 28.85 10.61
CA GLU A 24 -16.99 29.67 11.78
C GLU A 24 -17.41 31.13 11.56
N GLN A 25 -18.04 31.73 12.57
CA GLN A 25 -18.76 32.99 12.44
C GLN A 25 -17.91 34.15 11.92
N ASP A 26 -16.64 34.21 12.32
CA ASP A 26 -15.66 35.23 11.92
C ASP A 26 -15.15 35.05 10.48
N ARG A 27 -15.40 33.88 9.86
CA ARG A 27 -14.93 33.53 8.50
C ARG A 27 -16.02 33.60 7.45
N ARG A 28 -17.31 33.61 7.83
CA ARG A 28 -18.47 33.52 6.91
C ARG A 28 -18.43 34.53 5.78
N ASP A 29 -18.25 35.82 6.11
CA ASP A 29 -18.23 36.91 5.11
C ASP A 29 -17.14 36.70 4.06
N LYS A 30 -15.94 36.29 4.51
CA LYS A 30 -14.79 36.08 3.65
C LYS A 30 -15.00 34.89 2.72
N VAL A 31 -15.51 33.79 3.24
CA VAL A 31 -15.79 32.57 2.46
C VAL A 31 -16.91 32.82 1.45
N ALA A 32 -18.01 33.48 1.87
CA ALA A 32 -19.11 33.84 1.00
C ALA A 32 -18.65 34.77 -0.15
N ALA A 33 -17.85 35.80 0.16
CA ALA A 33 -17.28 36.69 -0.84
C ALA A 33 -16.36 35.95 -1.83
N GLN A 34 -15.59 34.97 -1.35
CA GLN A 34 -14.77 34.10 -2.20
C GLN A 34 -15.64 33.27 -3.16
N TRP A 35 -16.69 32.61 -2.65
CA TRP A 35 -17.61 31.83 -3.50
C TRP A 35 -18.28 32.71 -4.55
N GLN A 36 -18.78 33.89 -4.16
CA GLN A 36 -19.37 34.86 -5.07
C GLN A 36 -18.40 35.30 -6.16
N GLY A 37 -17.16 35.64 -5.79
CA GLY A 37 -16.12 36.02 -6.75
C GLY A 37 -15.79 34.90 -7.73
N CYS A 38 -15.64 33.67 -7.25
CA CYS A 38 -15.40 32.51 -8.11
C CYS A 38 -16.55 32.29 -9.10
N MET A 39 -17.80 32.34 -8.63
CA MET A 39 -18.97 32.07 -9.47
C MET A 39 -19.29 33.21 -10.46
N SER A 40 -18.92 34.45 -10.15
CA SER A 40 -19.09 35.57 -11.07
C SER A 40 -18.36 35.35 -12.41
N GLY A 41 -17.21 34.67 -12.39
CA GLY A 41 -16.45 34.29 -13.60
C GLY A 41 -17.19 33.30 -14.50
N PHE A 42 -18.17 32.57 -13.95
CA PHE A 42 -19.04 31.64 -14.66
C PHE A 42 -20.44 32.23 -14.96
N GLY A 43 -20.63 33.53 -14.72
CA GLY A 43 -21.91 34.20 -14.95
C GLY A 43 -23.00 33.89 -13.91
N ILE A 44 -22.63 33.29 -12.77
CA ILE A 44 -23.57 32.95 -11.69
C ILE A 44 -23.36 33.91 -10.52
N THR A 45 -24.43 34.59 -10.13
CA THR A 45 -24.45 35.56 -9.02
C THR A 45 -25.16 34.94 -7.82
N LEU A 46 -24.39 34.44 -6.86
CA LEU A 46 -24.91 33.61 -5.76
C LEU A 46 -25.80 34.35 -4.74
N ASP A 47 -25.81 35.69 -4.75
CA ASP A 47 -26.69 36.52 -3.92
C ASP A 47 -27.95 37.02 -4.66
N ASP A 48 -28.08 36.70 -5.95
CA ASP A 48 -29.25 37.01 -6.77
C ASP A 48 -30.16 35.80 -6.96
N TYR A 49 -31.44 35.97 -6.62
CA TYR A 49 -32.46 34.91 -6.70
C TYR A 49 -32.59 34.36 -8.12
N LYS A 50 -32.64 35.24 -9.13
CA LYS A 50 -32.92 34.82 -10.51
C LYS A 50 -31.76 34.00 -11.05
N SER A 51 -30.53 34.45 -10.81
CA SER A 51 -29.31 33.75 -11.21
C SER A 51 -29.20 32.37 -10.57
N VAL A 52 -29.41 32.25 -9.24
CA VAL A 52 -29.36 30.95 -8.57
C VAL A 52 -30.49 30.04 -9.03
N ARG A 53 -31.71 30.56 -9.20
CA ARG A 53 -32.85 29.78 -9.69
C ARG A 53 -32.60 29.18 -11.08
N GLU A 54 -32.06 29.97 -12.01
CA GLU A 54 -31.77 29.52 -13.38
C GLU A 54 -30.75 28.37 -13.41
N SER A 55 -29.83 28.33 -12.44
CA SER A 55 -28.77 27.30 -12.35
C SER A 55 -28.96 26.32 -11.18
N ALA A 56 -30.14 26.29 -10.53
CA ALA A 56 -30.28 25.67 -9.21
C ALA A 56 -29.94 24.16 -9.20
N VAL A 57 -30.38 23.42 -10.23
CA VAL A 57 -30.09 21.99 -10.39
C VAL A 57 -28.60 21.74 -10.61
N THR A 58 -27.96 22.55 -11.46
CA THR A 58 -26.52 22.49 -11.73
C THR A 58 -25.71 22.79 -10.47
N ILE A 59 -26.09 23.84 -9.73
CA ILE A 59 -25.47 24.22 -8.46
C ILE A 59 -25.59 23.06 -7.47
N TYR A 60 -26.78 22.49 -7.30
CA TYR A 60 -26.98 21.33 -6.43
C TYR A 60 -26.04 20.17 -6.78
N HIS A 61 -25.94 19.79 -8.07
CA HIS A 61 -25.08 18.68 -8.48
C HIS A 61 -23.59 18.95 -8.20
N HIS A 62 -23.11 20.18 -8.41
CA HIS A 62 -21.72 20.53 -8.11
C HIS A 62 -21.42 20.53 -6.60
N LEU A 63 -22.36 21.03 -5.78
CA LEU A 63 -22.24 21.01 -4.32
C LEU A 63 -22.31 19.58 -3.78
N TYR A 64 -23.26 18.77 -4.26
CA TYR A 64 -23.45 17.38 -3.84
C TYR A 64 -22.25 16.49 -4.21
N SER A 65 -21.68 16.69 -5.40
CA SER A 65 -20.47 15.97 -5.84
C SER A 65 -19.17 16.49 -5.25
N GLN A 66 -19.23 17.55 -4.42
CA GLN A 66 -18.05 18.25 -3.88
C GLN A 66 -17.08 18.76 -4.96
N SER A 67 -17.53 18.91 -6.20
CA SER A 67 -16.76 19.57 -7.26
C SER A 67 -16.73 21.09 -7.09
N MET A 68 -17.60 21.63 -6.23
CA MET A 68 -17.56 23.00 -5.72
C MET A 68 -17.88 23.04 -4.21
N PRO A 69 -17.32 23.99 -3.45
CA PRO A 69 -16.32 24.96 -3.89
C PRO A 69 -14.96 24.30 -4.15
N LEU A 70 -14.19 24.83 -5.11
CA LEU A 70 -12.80 24.43 -5.33
C LEU A 70 -11.93 24.98 -4.20
N THR A 71 -11.73 24.16 -3.16
CA THR A 71 -11.02 24.55 -1.94
C THR A 71 -10.23 23.38 -1.36
N ARG A 72 -9.18 23.69 -0.61
CA ARG A 72 -8.44 22.70 0.19
C ARG A 72 -8.98 22.58 1.62
N ASP A 73 -9.86 23.49 2.02
CA ASP A 73 -10.48 23.53 3.33
C ASP A 73 -11.81 22.76 3.29
N THR A 74 -11.78 21.50 3.71
CA THR A 74 -12.93 20.58 3.66
C THR A 74 -14.11 21.04 4.50
N THR A 75 -13.90 21.95 5.47
CA THR A 75 -14.98 22.54 6.28
C THR A 75 -15.92 23.43 5.46
N GLN A 76 -15.50 23.82 4.25
CA GLN A 76 -16.31 24.62 3.33
C GLN A 76 -17.32 23.81 2.52
N TYR A 77 -17.20 22.47 2.47
CA TYR A 77 -18.17 21.65 1.77
C TYR A 77 -19.55 21.71 2.44
N TRP A 78 -20.59 21.70 1.62
CA TRP A 78 -21.96 21.85 2.11
C TRP A 78 -22.39 20.58 2.86
N PRO A 79 -22.84 20.69 4.13
CA PRO A 79 -23.32 19.55 4.88
C PRO A 79 -24.64 19.03 4.29
N TYR A 80 -24.97 17.77 4.62
CA TYR A 80 -26.12 17.07 4.05
C TYR A 80 -27.45 17.82 4.26
N ASP A 81 -27.67 18.42 5.42
CA ASP A 81 -28.87 19.18 5.73
C ASP A 81 -28.97 20.49 4.94
N ALA A 82 -27.86 21.19 4.66
CA ALA A 82 -27.86 22.33 3.74
C ALA A 82 -28.18 21.92 2.29
N LEU A 83 -27.60 20.80 1.83
CA LEU A 83 -27.88 20.22 0.51
C LEU A 83 -29.34 19.79 0.39
N GLU A 84 -29.88 19.14 1.42
CA GLU A 84 -31.28 18.71 1.47
C GLU A 84 -32.23 19.90 1.46
N LEU A 85 -31.90 20.98 2.18
CA LEU A 85 -32.67 22.22 2.17
C LEU A 85 -32.74 22.85 0.77
N LEU A 86 -31.61 22.87 0.05
CA LEU A 86 -31.54 23.32 -1.34
C LEU A 86 -32.35 22.39 -2.27
N ARG A 87 -32.24 21.07 -2.09
CA ARG A 87 -32.99 20.06 -2.88
C ARG A 87 -34.50 20.25 -2.74
N VAL A 88 -34.99 20.39 -1.51
CA VAL A 88 -36.41 20.61 -1.22
C VAL A 88 -36.88 21.93 -1.85
N TRP A 89 -36.11 23.00 -1.72
CA TRP A 89 -36.46 24.29 -2.35
C TRP A 89 -36.56 24.20 -3.88
N ILE A 90 -35.66 23.46 -4.52
CA ILE A 90 -35.68 23.22 -5.97
C ILE A 90 -36.96 22.47 -6.35
N ASN A 91 -37.24 21.37 -5.64
CA ASN A 91 -38.39 20.52 -5.91
C ASN A 91 -39.74 21.17 -5.57
N GLU A 92 -39.76 22.25 -4.80
CA GLU A 92 -40.97 23.04 -4.50
C GLU A 92 -41.18 24.23 -5.44
N GLY A 93 -40.42 24.29 -6.54
CA GLY A 93 -40.56 25.34 -7.56
C GLY A 93 -39.73 26.60 -7.30
N CYS A 94 -38.66 26.50 -6.49
CA CYS A 94 -37.71 27.59 -6.21
C CYS A 94 -38.40 28.87 -5.68
N ARG A 95 -39.20 28.75 -4.62
CA ARG A 95 -39.99 29.87 -4.08
C ARG A 95 -39.11 31.00 -3.52
N LEU A 96 -39.38 32.23 -3.93
CA LEU A 96 -38.75 33.43 -3.41
C LEU A 96 -39.11 33.65 -1.93
N ASN A 97 -40.42 33.58 -1.62
CA ASN A 97 -40.96 33.81 -0.28
C ASN A 97 -42.21 32.96 -0.01
N SER A 98 -42.71 33.01 1.22
CA SER A 98 -43.82 32.17 1.70
C SER A 98 -45.17 32.49 1.05
N ASN A 99 -45.31 33.60 0.32
CA ASN A 99 -46.56 33.97 -0.36
C ASN A 99 -46.73 33.25 -1.72
N GLN A 100 -45.67 32.63 -2.24
CA GLN A 100 -45.76 31.87 -3.49
C GLN A 100 -46.30 30.46 -3.24
N PRO A 101 -47.18 29.96 -4.13
CA PRO A 101 -47.72 28.60 -4.02
C PRO A 101 -46.61 27.56 -4.12
N ILE A 102 -46.79 26.44 -3.41
CA ILE A 102 -45.90 25.28 -3.48
C ILE A 102 -46.24 24.50 -4.75
N HIS A 103 -45.21 24.26 -5.57
CA HIS A 103 -45.30 23.44 -6.76
C HIS A 103 -44.34 22.26 -6.61
N GLU A 104 -44.86 21.13 -6.13
CA GLU A 104 -44.05 19.92 -5.98
C GLU A 104 -43.77 19.28 -7.34
N GLU A 105 -42.54 19.42 -7.81
CA GLU A 105 -41.99 18.72 -8.95
C GLU A 105 -40.72 17.98 -8.48
N PRO A 106 -40.66 16.64 -8.57
CA PRO A 106 -39.49 15.87 -8.11
C PRO A 106 -38.34 15.96 -9.12
N ILE A 107 -37.79 17.17 -9.29
CA ILE A 107 -36.69 17.47 -10.23
C ILE A 107 -35.41 16.75 -9.80
N ILE A 108 -35.10 16.80 -8.50
CA ILE A 108 -33.93 16.17 -7.90
C ILE A 108 -34.40 15.08 -6.94
N PRO A 109 -34.22 13.79 -7.26
CA PRO A 109 -34.62 12.71 -6.37
C PRO A 109 -33.85 12.80 -5.05
N PRO A 110 -34.41 12.29 -3.93
CA PRO A 110 -33.66 12.11 -2.70
C PRO A 110 -32.37 11.32 -2.99
N PRO A 111 -31.25 11.65 -2.34
CA PRO A 111 -30.02 10.91 -2.55
C PRO A 111 -30.22 9.44 -2.19
N GLU A 112 -30.14 8.56 -3.19
CA GLU A 112 -30.06 7.12 -2.96
C GLU A 112 -28.70 6.82 -2.34
N LEU A 113 -28.63 6.78 -1.00
CA LEU A 113 -27.54 6.13 -0.30
C LEU A 113 -27.69 4.63 -0.53
N LYS A 114 -27.31 4.14 -1.72
CA LYS A 114 -27.19 2.70 -1.93
C LYS A 114 -26.13 2.21 -0.95
N PRO A 115 -26.46 1.34 0.01
CA PRO A 115 -25.43 0.74 0.84
C PRO A 115 -24.49 0.00 -0.11
N ILE A 116 -23.25 0.48 -0.19
CA ILE A 116 -22.20 -0.24 -0.90
C ILE A 116 -21.98 -1.50 -0.06
N LYS A 117 -22.30 -2.67 -0.63
CA LYS A 117 -21.94 -3.93 0.01
C LYS A 117 -20.42 -4.07 -0.16
N LEU A 118 -19.69 -3.70 0.88
CA LEU A 118 -18.23 -3.79 0.91
C LEU A 118 -17.82 -5.22 1.27
N HIS A 119 -16.84 -5.75 0.54
CA HIS A 119 -16.08 -6.90 1.03
C HIS A 119 -15.19 -6.43 2.17
N VAL A 120 -15.33 -7.01 3.37
CA VAL A 120 -14.54 -6.59 4.54
C VAL A 120 -13.42 -7.60 4.76
N ARG A 121 -12.17 -7.13 4.62
CA ARG A 121 -10.97 -7.91 4.94
C ARG A 121 -10.77 -7.88 6.45
N LYS A 122 -10.71 -9.05 7.08
CA LYS A 122 -10.46 -9.22 8.51
C LYS A 122 -9.03 -9.68 8.77
N ASN A 123 -8.53 -9.45 9.98
CA ASN A 123 -7.31 -10.10 10.42
C ASN A 123 -7.54 -11.62 10.42
N ILE A 124 -6.60 -12.40 9.91
CA ILE A 124 -6.73 -13.86 9.82
C ILE A 124 -6.89 -14.51 11.20
N LEU A 125 -6.39 -13.87 12.26
CA LEU A 125 -6.52 -14.32 13.65
C LEU A 125 -7.90 -14.01 14.26
N ASP A 126 -8.64 -13.08 13.65
CA ASP A 126 -9.99 -12.67 14.09
C ASP A 126 -11.10 -13.37 13.30
N LEU A 127 -10.75 -14.21 12.31
CA LEU A 127 -11.72 -15.04 11.62
C LEU A 127 -12.28 -16.11 12.56
N THR A 128 -13.59 -16.33 12.46
CA THR A 128 -14.21 -17.54 12.99
C THR A 128 -13.72 -18.78 12.24
N GLU A 129 -13.87 -19.95 12.85
CA GLU A 129 -13.48 -21.22 12.21
C GLU A 129 -14.26 -21.47 10.90
N ASP A 130 -15.54 -21.09 10.87
CA ASP A 130 -16.38 -21.17 9.67
C ASP A 130 -15.86 -20.26 8.55
N GLU A 131 -15.54 -18.99 8.85
CA GLU A 131 -14.97 -18.05 7.87
C GLU A 131 -13.59 -18.52 7.37
N LEU A 132 -12.75 -19.05 8.26
CA LEU A 132 -11.43 -19.57 7.89
C LEU A 132 -11.55 -20.82 6.99
N ASN A 133 -12.46 -21.73 7.30
CA ASN A 133 -12.69 -22.92 6.49
C ASN A 133 -13.38 -22.59 5.16
N GLU A 134 -14.23 -21.56 5.12
CA GLU A 134 -14.74 -21.01 3.86
C GLU A 134 -13.59 -20.46 3.01
N TYR A 135 -12.69 -19.64 3.58
CA TYR A 135 -11.52 -19.14 2.85
C TYR A 135 -10.64 -20.26 2.31
N ARG A 136 -10.34 -21.29 3.11
CA ARG A 136 -9.59 -22.48 2.68
C ARG A 136 -10.27 -23.19 1.51
N MET A 137 -11.57 -23.44 1.60
CA MET A 137 -12.35 -24.04 0.51
C MET A 137 -12.31 -23.17 -0.76
N LYS A 138 -12.44 -21.84 -0.63
CA LYS A 138 -12.36 -20.91 -1.76
C LYS A 138 -10.99 -20.96 -2.47
N LEU A 139 -9.90 -21.23 -1.74
CA LEU A 139 -8.58 -21.44 -2.37
C LEU A 139 -8.51 -22.77 -3.15
N GLU A 140 -9.22 -23.82 -2.72
CA GLU A 140 -9.27 -25.08 -3.47
C GLU A 140 -9.89 -24.90 -4.87
N THR A 141 -10.79 -23.92 -5.06
CA THR A 141 -11.39 -23.64 -6.38
C THR A 141 -10.36 -23.12 -7.40
N LEU A 142 -9.18 -22.69 -6.94
CA LEU A 142 -8.06 -22.28 -7.78
C LEU A 142 -7.12 -23.43 -8.17
N ASP A 143 -7.46 -24.67 -7.80
CA ASP A 143 -6.61 -25.84 -8.03
C ASP A 143 -5.22 -25.73 -7.37
N ILE A 144 -5.16 -25.10 -6.19
CA ILE A 144 -3.94 -24.78 -5.42
C ILE A 144 -3.03 -25.98 -5.10
N SER A 145 -3.61 -27.19 -5.03
CA SER A 145 -2.88 -28.42 -4.73
C SER A 145 -2.51 -29.23 -5.99
N LYS A 146 -2.77 -28.74 -7.20
CA LYS A 146 -2.44 -29.44 -8.46
C LYS A 146 -1.11 -28.99 -9.04
N VAL A 147 -0.28 -29.96 -9.43
CA VAL A 147 0.93 -29.72 -10.23
C VAL A 147 0.54 -29.57 -11.71
N ASP A 148 -0.04 -28.43 -12.04
CA ASP A 148 -0.43 -28.06 -13.40
C ASP A 148 -0.20 -26.56 -13.61
N SER A 149 0.69 -26.18 -14.53
CA SER A 149 0.98 -24.77 -14.83
C SER A 149 -0.21 -24.02 -15.42
N ASN A 150 -1.27 -24.73 -15.85
CA ASN A 150 -2.55 -24.14 -16.24
C ASN A 150 -3.55 -23.96 -15.10
N ALA A 151 -3.29 -24.52 -13.92
CA ALA A 151 -4.12 -24.28 -12.74
C ALA A 151 -4.20 -22.78 -12.45
N ALA A 152 -5.38 -22.32 -12.01
CA ALA A 152 -5.61 -20.89 -11.76
C ALA A 152 -4.62 -20.34 -10.73
N TRP A 153 -4.30 -21.12 -9.69
CA TRP A 153 -3.27 -20.80 -8.70
C TRP A 153 -1.89 -20.53 -9.31
N GLN A 154 -1.41 -21.43 -10.17
CA GLN A 154 -0.10 -21.27 -10.82
C GLN A 154 -0.11 -20.05 -11.75
N ARG A 155 -1.18 -19.86 -12.53
CA ARG A 155 -1.33 -18.70 -13.43
C ARG A 155 -1.35 -17.36 -12.68
N LEU A 156 -2.00 -17.30 -11.52
CA LEU A 156 -1.96 -16.13 -10.63
C LEU A 156 -0.53 -15.83 -10.20
N ALA A 157 0.19 -16.81 -9.66
CA ALA A 157 1.57 -16.61 -9.24
C ALA A 157 2.52 -16.25 -10.41
N TYR A 158 2.27 -16.77 -11.62
CA TYR A 158 2.96 -16.34 -12.84
C TYR A 158 2.65 -14.89 -13.23
N LEU A 159 1.43 -14.42 -12.98
CA LEU A 159 1.05 -13.03 -13.20
C LEU A 159 1.94 -12.11 -12.37
N HIS A 160 2.02 -12.35 -11.06
CA HIS A 160 2.91 -11.63 -10.16
C HIS A 160 4.36 -11.69 -10.65
N THR A 161 4.88 -12.90 -10.87
CA THR A 161 6.26 -13.13 -11.33
C THR A 161 6.60 -12.32 -12.59
N THR A 162 5.62 -12.10 -13.48
CA THR A 162 5.84 -11.50 -14.80
C THR A 162 5.60 -10.00 -14.80
N TRP A 163 4.58 -9.52 -14.08
CA TRP A 163 4.01 -8.20 -14.24
C TRP A 163 4.05 -7.33 -12.98
N CYS A 164 4.44 -7.89 -11.83
CA CYS A 164 4.51 -7.11 -10.60
C CYS A 164 5.40 -5.88 -10.78
N LEU A 165 4.95 -4.76 -10.22
CA LEU A 165 5.73 -3.53 -10.18
C LEU A 165 6.33 -3.41 -8.78
N HIS A 166 7.64 -3.27 -8.74
CA HIS A 166 8.43 -3.00 -7.55
C HIS A 166 9.33 -1.82 -7.85
N TYR A 167 9.80 -1.15 -6.81
CA TYR A 167 10.86 -0.15 -6.89
C TYR A 167 10.47 1.14 -7.62
N GLN A 168 9.18 1.44 -7.60
CA GLN A 168 8.54 2.60 -8.23
C GLN A 168 7.20 2.91 -7.55
N GLU A 169 6.62 4.07 -7.85
CA GLU A 169 5.33 4.56 -7.33
C GLU A 169 4.19 3.54 -7.44
N ALA A 170 4.20 2.76 -8.52
CA ALA A 170 3.15 1.78 -8.80
C ALA A 170 3.18 0.55 -7.89
N PHE A 171 4.18 0.37 -7.03
CA PHE A 171 4.36 -0.81 -6.18
C PHE A 171 3.10 -1.16 -5.38
N LEU A 172 2.69 -0.30 -4.45
CA LEU A 172 1.53 -0.57 -3.58
C LEU A 172 0.23 -0.72 -4.37
N LEU A 173 0.10 0.08 -5.42
CA LEU A 173 -1.12 0.21 -6.20
C LEU A 173 -1.33 -0.95 -7.18
N TRP A 174 -0.24 -1.50 -7.73
CA TRP A 174 -0.29 -2.73 -8.52
C TRP A 174 -0.70 -3.92 -7.64
N HIS A 175 -0.12 -4.03 -6.43
CA HIS A 175 -0.47 -5.10 -5.51
C HIS A 175 -1.91 -4.98 -5.01
N ARG A 176 -2.41 -3.76 -4.74
CA ARG A 176 -3.84 -3.51 -4.45
C ARG A 176 -4.76 -4.00 -5.56
N ALA A 177 -4.46 -3.65 -6.82
CA ALA A 177 -5.22 -4.11 -7.98
C ALA A 177 -5.18 -5.64 -8.13
N TYR A 178 -4.02 -6.23 -7.86
CA TYR A 178 -3.83 -7.68 -7.92
C TYR A 178 -4.65 -8.43 -6.85
N LEU A 179 -4.74 -7.89 -5.63
CA LEU A 179 -5.61 -8.42 -4.58
C LEU A 179 -7.08 -8.37 -4.98
N LEU A 180 -7.54 -7.24 -5.56
CA LEU A 180 -8.92 -7.11 -6.05
C LEU A 180 -9.25 -8.15 -7.12
N TYR A 181 -8.34 -8.37 -8.07
CA TYR A 181 -8.52 -9.41 -9.09
C TYR A 181 -8.64 -10.80 -8.46
N PHE A 182 -7.79 -11.13 -7.48
CA PHE A 182 -7.88 -12.41 -6.77
C PHE A 182 -9.20 -12.57 -6.00
N GLU A 183 -9.62 -11.54 -5.27
CA GLU A 183 -10.89 -11.53 -4.53
C GLU A 183 -12.08 -11.74 -5.46
N ASN A 184 -12.06 -11.16 -6.66
CA ASN A 184 -13.08 -11.38 -7.69
C ASN A 184 -13.12 -12.84 -8.18
N LEU A 185 -11.96 -13.51 -8.30
CA LEU A 185 -11.90 -14.90 -8.72
C LEU A 185 -12.50 -15.87 -7.70
N ILE A 186 -12.28 -15.61 -6.42
CA ILE A 186 -12.76 -16.49 -5.34
C ILE A 186 -14.08 -16.02 -4.71
N ASP A 187 -14.53 -14.82 -5.02
CA ASP A 187 -15.71 -14.16 -4.42
C ASP A 187 -15.66 -14.25 -2.88
N PHE A 188 -14.53 -13.80 -2.32
CA PHE A 188 -14.27 -13.80 -0.88
C PHE A 188 -13.15 -12.80 -0.52
N PRO A 189 -13.30 -12.00 0.56
CA PRO A 189 -12.25 -11.05 0.97
C PRO A 189 -11.00 -11.77 1.48
N ILE A 190 -9.82 -11.38 1.02
CA ILE A 190 -8.55 -11.95 1.47
C ILE A 190 -8.28 -11.45 2.90
N PRO A 191 -8.21 -12.33 3.92
CA PRO A 191 -7.90 -11.90 5.28
C PRO A 191 -6.46 -11.41 5.35
N TYR A 192 -6.22 -10.31 6.07
CA TYR A 192 -4.89 -9.77 6.27
C TYR A 192 -4.19 -10.43 7.47
N TRP A 193 -2.86 -10.53 7.45
CA TRP A 193 -2.08 -10.97 8.62
C TRP A 193 -1.45 -9.76 9.32
N ASN A 194 -1.93 -9.44 10.53
CA ASN A 194 -1.43 -8.28 11.28
C ASN A 194 -0.06 -8.49 11.94
N TRP A 195 1.02 -8.51 11.15
CA TRP A 195 2.37 -8.54 11.68
C TRP A 195 2.81 -7.23 12.35
N MET A 196 2.00 -6.17 12.29
CA MET A 196 2.24 -4.89 13.01
C MET A 196 1.78 -4.94 14.47
N SER A 197 1.16 -6.04 14.92
CA SER A 197 0.79 -6.26 16.31
C SER A 197 2.00 -6.12 17.25
N PRO A 198 1.87 -5.41 18.39
CA PRO A 198 2.96 -5.30 19.37
C PRO A 198 3.36 -6.66 19.97
N ASN A 199 2.47 -7.64 19.90
CA ASN A 199 2.72 -9.00 20.37
C ASN A 199 3.40 -9.89 19.32
N ALA A 200 3.60 -9.40 18.09
CA ALA A 200 4.22 -10.18 17.01
C ALA A 200 5.66 -10.63 17.30
N THR A 201 6.32 -9.99 18.27
CA THR A 201 7.70 -10.26 18.68
C THR A 201 7.83 -11.19 19.89
N GLN A 202 6.71 -11.60 20.51
CA GLN A 202 6.68 -12.34 21.78
C GLN A 202 6.48 -13.84 21.54
N ASP A 203 7.51 -14.66 21.81
CA ASP A 203 7.40 -16.11 21.65
C ASP A 203 6.21 -16.70 22.40
N GLY A 204 5.44 -17.56 21.73
CA GLY A 204 4.27 -18.23 22.30
C GLY A 204 2.97 -17.41 22.28
N HIS A 205 2.99 -16.14 21.87
CA HIS A 205 1.76 -15.37 21.69
C HIS A 205 1.08 -15.73 20.34
N PRO A 206 -0.27 -15.81 20.25
CA PRO A 206 -0.96 -16.13 18.98
C PRO A 206 -0.66 -15.19 17.81
N GLU A 207 -0.45 -13.90 18.11
CA GLU A 207 -0.02 -12.86 17.16
C GLU A 207 1.43 -12.99 16.68
N SER A 208 2.24 -13.82 17.35
CA SER A 208 3.65 -13.98 17.04
C SER A 208 3.90 -15.05 16.00
N GLY A 209 4.92 -14.82 15.18
CA GLY A 209 5.33 -15.80 14.18
C GLY A 209 4.30 -15.93 13.06
N LEU A 210 4.24 -17.14 12.50
CA LEU A 210 3.26 -17.48 11.47
C LEU A 210 1.91 -17.80 12.13
N PRO A 211 0.78 -17.20 11.67
CA PRO A 211 -0.56 -17.50 12.18
C PRO A 211 -0.88 -19.00 12.13
N GLN A 212 -1.66 -19.47 13.11
CA GLN A 212 -2.02 -20.89 13.22
C GLN A 212 -2.68 -21.44 11.94
N ALA A 213 -3.52 -20.61 11.29
CA ALA A 213 -4.18 -20.91 10.03
C ALA A 213 -3.23 -21.44 8.93
N PHE A 214 -1.97 -20.99 8.89
CA PHE A 214 -0.95 -21.40 7.91
C PHE A 214 -0.09 -22.59 8.38
N LYS A 215 -0.24 -23.04 9.63
CA LYS A 215 0.51 -24.15 10.25
C LYS A 215 -0.30 -25.43 10.32
N ASP A 216 -1.62 -25.33 10.43
CA ASP A 216 -2.53 -26.48 10.50
C ASP A 216 -2.31 -27.42 9.31
N LEU A 217 -2.25 -28.72 9.58
CA LEU A 217 -2.02 -29.73 8.54
C LEU A 217 -3.29 -30.00 7.73
N THR A 218 -4.44 -29.96 8.38
CA THR A 218 -5.74 -30.26 7.80
C THR A 218 -6.76 -29.21 8.19
N TYR A 219 -7.91 -29.24 7.53
CA TYR A 219 -9.10 -28.48 7.89
C TYR A 219 -10.35 -29.26 7.53
N ILE A 220 -11.50 -28.86 8.09
CA ILE A 220 -12.79 -29.47 7.77
C ILE A 220 -13.44 -28.67 6.64
N HIS A 221 -13.68 -29.33 5.50
CA HIS A 221 -14.30 -28.69 4.34
C HIS A 221 -15.77 -28.34 4.64
N PRO A 222 -16.17 -27.06 4.60
CA PRO A 222 -17.43 -26.60 5.21
C PRO A 222 -18.69 -27.14 4.50
N GLN A 223 -18.60 -27.51 3.22
CA GLN A 223 -19.74 -28.06 2.47
C GLN A 223 -19.87 -29.59 2.54
N THR A 224 -18.76 -30.31 2.76
CA THR A 224 -18.75 -31.79 2.70
C THR A 224 -18.50 -32.43 4.05
N GLY A 225 -17.96 -31.70 5.03
CA GLY A 225 -17.55 -32.22 6.32
C GLY A 225 -16.29 -33.09 6.29
N GLU A 226 -15.62 -33.20 5.13
CA GLU A 226 -14.40 -34.00 4.97
C GLU A 226 -13.19 -33.28 5.55
N GLU A 227 -12.35 -34.02 6.27
CA GLU A 227 -11.02 -33.53 6.65
C GLU A 227 -10.09 -33.59 5.43
N ARG A 228 -9.54 -32.43 5.03
CA ARG A 228 -8.68 -32.28 3.86
C ARG A 228 -7.36 -31.61 4.21
N PRO A 229 -6.28 -31.81 3.43
CA PRO A 229 -5.05 -31.04 3.60
C PRO A 229 -5.31 -29.54 3.54
N ASN A 230 -4.72 -28.78 4.45
CA ASN A 230 -4.93 -27.33 4.51
C ASN A 230 -4.24 -26.61 3.33
N PRO A 231 -4.98 -25.95 2.43
CA PRO A 231 -4.39 -25.27 1.28
C PRO A 231 -3.49 -24.09 1.68
N LEU A 232 -3.70 -23.50 2.87
CA LEU A 232 -2.83 -22.45 3.42
C LEU A 232 -1.45 -22.98 3.86
N ARG A 233 -1.35 -24.29 4.14
CA ARG A 233 -0.10 -24.96 4.53
C ARG A 233 0.57 -25.65 3.35
N PHE A 234 -0.23 -26.26 2.48
CA PHE A 234 0.20 -27.17 1.41
C PHE A 234 -0.24 -26.67 0.03
N ALA A 235 0.24 -25.49 -0.35
CA ALA A 235 0.11 -24.99 -1.72
C ALA A 235 1.26 -25.52 -2.60
N ILE A 236 0.95 -25.91 -3.83
CA ILE A 236 1.96 -26.35 -4.79
C ILE A 236 2.87 -25.16 -5.13
N ALA A 237 4.17 -25.36 -4.95
CA ALA A 237 5.19 -24.41 -5.35
C ALA A 237 5.25 -24.30 -6.89
N LYS A 238 6.07 -23.40 -7.41
CA LYS A 238 6.23 -23.20 -8.86
C LYS A 238 6.47 -24.51 -9.60
N ASP A 239 5.52 -24.88 -10.44
CA ASP A 239 5.50 -26.13 -11.22
C ASP A 239 5.78 -27.40 -10.38
N GLY A 240 5.42 -27.40 -9.10
CA GLY A 240 5.68 -28.52 -8.18
C GLY A 240 7.11 -28.61 -7.68
N LYS A 241 7.88 -27.52 -7.67
CA LYS A 241 9.24 -27.51 -7.12
C LYS A 241 9.54 -26.22 -6.35
N SER A 242 9.69 -26.31 -5.04
CA SER A 242 10.11 -25.17 -4.20
C SER A 242 11.51 -24.67 -4.54
N LYS A 243 11.77 -23.38 -4.27
CA LYS A 243 13.08 -22.75 -4.46
C LYS A 243 14.13 -23.45 -3.61
N LYS A 244 13.81 -23.77 -2.35
CA LYS A 244 14.70 -24.51 -1.43
C LYS A 244 15.22 -25.80 -2.05
N CYS A 245 14.35 -26.53 -2.75
CA CYS A 245 14.68 -27.80 -3.38
C CYS A 245 15.31 -27.67 -4.78
N GLN A 246 15.37 -26.47 -5.37
CA GLN A 246 16.15 -26.24 -6.58
C GLN A 246 17.65 -26.12 -6.29
N THR A 247 18.02 -25.69 -5.09
CA THR A 247 19.39 -25.28 -4.76
C THR A 247 20.16 -26.32 -3.94
N GLN A 248 19.46 -27.25 -3.30
CA GLN A 248 20.07 -28.37 -2.57
C GLN A 248 20.17 -29.61 -3.48
N THR A 249 21.38 -29.96 -3.89
CA THR A 249 21.69 -31.25 -4.52
C THR A 249 22.21 -32.23 -3.46
N GLY A 250 21.35 -33.12 -2.97
CA GLY A 250 21.75 -34.17 -2.03
C GLY A 250 20.60 -35.11 -1.63
N ASP A 251 20.94 -36.32 -1.17
CA ASP A 251 20.05 -37.46 -0.86
C ASP A 251 19.05 -37.24 0.30
N CYS A 252 18.93 -36.02 0.85
CA CYS A 252 18.15 -35.70 2.05
C CYS A 252 16.88 -34.87 1.78
N LEU A 253 16.55 -34.58 0.52
CA LEU A 253 15.31 -33.89 0.18
C LEU A 253 14.19 -34.91 -0.02
N ASN A 254 13.14 -34.82 0.80
CA ASN A 254 11.90 -35.55 0.56
C ASN A 254 11.21 -34.95 -0.69
N GLU A 255 11.24 -35.66 -1.81
CA GLU A 255 10.66 -35.19 -3.09
C GLU A 255 9.18 -34.81 -2.96
N GLU A 256 8.43 -35.45 -2.06
CA GLU A 256 7.03 -35.09 -1.78
C GLU A 256 6.90 -33.74 -1.07
N GLU A 257 7.81 -33.40 -0.15
CA GLU A 257 7.80 -32.09 0.52
C GLU A 257 8.20 -30.96 -0.42
N CYS A 258 9.09 -31.25 -1.37
CA CYS A 258 9.56 -30.29 -2.36
C CYS A 258 8.47 -29.81 -3.33
N LYS A 259 7.34 -30.52 -3.42
CA LYS A 259 6.18 -30.11 -4.23
C LYS A 259 5.49 -28.87 -3.68
N TYR A 260 5.53 -28.68 -2.36
CA TYR A 260 4.84 -27.60 -1.68
C TYR A 260 5.78 -26.46 -1.35
N VAL A 261 5.19 -25.28 -1.13
CA VAL A 261 5.94 -24.11 -0.68
C VAL A 261 6.65 -24.35 0.64
N GLN A 262 7.88 -23.86 0.74
CA GLN A 262 8.79 -24.02 1.86
C GLN A 262 9.01 -22.69 2.58
N ARG A 263 8.72 -22.68 3.87
CA ARG A 263 8.95 -21.56 4.79
C ARG A 263 10.09 -21.90 5.75
N ASP A 264 10.55 -20.91 6.52
CA ASP A 264 11.58 -21.15 7.52
C ASP A 264 11.09 -22.15 8.60
N PRO A 265 11.75 -23.32 8.79
CA PRO A 265 11.32 -24.34 9.73
C PRO A 265 11.16 -23.85 11.17
N ILE A 266 11.92 -22.83 11.58
CA ILE A 266 11.86 -22.30 12.95
C ILE A 266 10.47 -21.73 13.30
N LEU A 267 9.70 -21.28 12.29
CA LEU A 267 8.33 -20.75 12.44
C LEU A 267 7.30 -21.82 12.84
N TYR A 268 7.65 -23.11 12.72
CA TYR A 268 6.79 -24.23 13.13
C TYR A 268 7.18 -24.81 14.50
N THR A 269 8.28 -24.36 15.07
CA THR A 269 8.74 -24.88 16.37
C THR A 269 7.94 -24.24 17.52
N THR A 270 7.80 -24.97 18.62
CA THR A 270 7.18 -24.49 19.87
C THR A 270 8.00 -25.01 21.05
N GLY A 271 7.70 -24.59 22.28
CA GLY A 271 8.39 -25.09 23.48
C GLY A 271 9.87 -24.69 23.57
N ASP A 272 10.67 -25.43 24.33
CA ASP A 272 12.01 -24.97 24.74
C ASP A 272 13.13 -25.29 23.73
N ASP A 273 13.00 -26.35 22.93
CA ASP A 273 14.09 -26.94 22.14
C ASP A 273 14.82 -25.94 21.23
N ARG A 274 14.09 -24.98 20.66
CA ARG A 274 14.62 -23.92 19.78
C ARG A 274 14.08 -22.54 20.13
N ARG A 275 13.69 -22.32 21.40
CA ARG A 275 13.10 -21.05 21.85
C ARG A 275 13.98 -19.85 21.53
N LYS A 276 15.28 -19.93 21.83
CA LYS A 276 16.21 -18.83 21.58
C LYS A 276 16.29 -18.43 20.11
N GLU A 277 16.35 -19.41 19.20
CA GLU A 277 16.38 -19.14 17.76
C GLU A 277 15.06 -18.52 17.27
N ARG A 278 13.92 -18.95 17.82
CA ARG A 278 12.62 -18.32 17.55
C ARG A 278 12.57 -16.89 18.06
N GLU A 279 12.94 -16.63 19.32
CA GLU A 279 12.96 -15.29 19.92
C GLU A 279 13.83 -14.34 19.08
N GLU A 280 15.01 -14.78 18.66
CA GLU A 280 15.90 -14.00 17.79
C GLU A 280 15.24 -13.68 16.44
N LYS A 281 14.54 -14.64 15.82
CA LYS A 281 13.81 -14.42 14.58
C LYS A 281 12.62 -13.48 14.76
N LEU A 282 11.80 -13.69 15.80
CA LEU A 282 10.63 -12.87 16.11
C LEU A 282 11.03 -11.43 16.41
N ALA A 283 12.16 -11.22 17.10
CA ALA A 283 12.66 -9.88 17.41
C ALA A 283 12.99 -9.04 16.16
N LEU A 284 13.33 -9.66 15.02
CA LEU A 284 13.55 -8.95 13.76
C LEU A 284 12.28 -8.24 13.27
N VAL A 285 11.11 -8.82 13.51
CA VAL A 285 9.82 -8.21 13.16
C VAL A 285 9.68 -6.84 13.82
N GLY A 286 10.15 -6.70 15.06
CA GLY A 286 10.16 -5.42 15.76
C GLY A 286 11.02 -4.33 15.09
N LYS A 287 12.13 -4.70 14.41
CA LYS A 287 12.90 -3.75 13.60
C LYS A 287 12.10 -3.29 12.38
N TYR A 288 11.43 -4.21 11.69
CA TYR A 288 10.65 -3.89 10.50
C TYR A 288 9.41 -3.06 10.84
N GLN A 289 8.74 -3.33 11.97
CA GLN A 289 7.64 -2.52 12.49
C GLN A 289 8.08 -1.07 12.71
N ARG A 290 9.28 -0.84 13.26
CA ARG A 290 9.82 0.52 13.44
C ARG A 290 10.11 1.21 12.12
N GLN A 291 10.64 0.48 11.13
CA GLN A 291 10.88 1.03 9.79
C GLN A 291 9.58 1.42 9.10
N VAL A 292 8.52 0.59 9.22
CA VAL A 292 7.18 0.90 8.71
C VAL A 292 6.59 2.12 9.43
N ALA A 293 6.66 2.16 10.76
CA ALA A 293 6.19 3.30 11.54
C ALA A 293 6.89 4.60 11.12
N ASN A 294 8.19 4.54 10.83
CA ASN A 294 8.95 5.68 10.33
C ASN A 294 8.55 6.08 8.92
N ALA A 295 8.27 5.13 8.03
CA ALA A 295 7.76 5.43 6.70
C ALA A 295 6.38 6.15 6.79
N LEU A 296 5.49 5.71 7.68
CA LEU A 296 4.16 6.31 7.88
C LEU A 296 4.19 7.79 8.31
N LEU A 297 5.32 8.30 8.82
CA LEU A 297 5.48 9.70 9.20
C LEU A 297 5.69 10.67 8.02
N TRP A 298 5.76 10.17 6.78
CA TRP A 298 6.04 10.96 5.59
C TRP A 298 4.76 11.40 4.89
N ASP A 299 4.63 12.70 4.64
CA ASP A 299 3.42 13.28 4.03
C ASP A 299 3.37 13.10 2.50
N ILE A 300 4.50 12.77 1.89
CA ILE A 300 4.62 12.55 0.44
C ILE A 300 4.57 11.06 0.15
N PHE A 301 3.61 10.64 -0.68
CA PHE A 301 3.51 9.26 -1.16
C PHE A 301 4.77 8.89 -1.95
N SER A 302 5.01 9.66 -3.01
CA SER A 302 6.17 9.62 -3.88
C SER A 302 6.40 11.01 -4.46
N THR A 303 7.66 11.41 -4.63
CA THR A 303 7.98 12.68 -5.28
C THR A 303 8.19 12.51 -6.80
N PRO A 304 7.42 13.24 -7.65
CA PRO A 304 7.58 13.27 -9.12
C PRO A 304 8.99 13.57 -9.62
N GLN A 305 9.37 13.03 -10.78
CA GLN A 305 10.65 13.34 -11.44
C GLN A 305 10.51 14.64 -12.27
N GLY A 306 11.28 15.67 -11.91
CA GLY A 306 11.34 16.93 -12.66
C GLY A 306 10.14 17.84 -12.42
N ASN A 307 9.03 17.62 -13.14
CA ASN A 307 7.87 18.52 -13.17
C ASN A 307 6.69 17.95 -12.34
N PRO A 308 5.89 18.81 -11.66
CA PRO A 308 4.66 18.37 -10.99
C PRO A 308 3.73 17.61 -11.95
N GLY A 309 3.32 16.40 -11.57
CA GLY A 309 2.42 15.56 -12.38
C GLY A 309 3.09 14.65 -13.41
N TYR A 310 4.42 14.64 -13.51
CA TYR A 310 5.15 13.62 -14.28
C TYR A 310 5.34 12.34 -13.43
N PRO A 311 4.95 11.16 -13.94
CA PRO A 311 5.00 9.94 -13.15
C PRO A 311 6.37 9.59 -12.60
N TRP A 312 6.44 9.04 -11.39
CA TRP A 312 7.54 8.14 -11.02
C TRP A 312 7.24 6.68 -11.43
N ALA A 313 6.02 6.39 -11.86
CA ALA A 313 5.70 5.13 -12.49
C ALA A 313 6.40 5.04 -13.86
N ASN A 314 7.53 4.34 -13.87
CA ASN A 314 8.61 4.61 -14.82
C ASN A 314 8.52 3.79 -16.12
N ILE A 315 7.65 2.77 -16.20
CA ILE A 315 7.74 1.79 -17.29
C ILE A 315 6.39 1.28 -17.78
N LEU A 316 5.96 1.75 -18.96
CA LEU A 316 4.88 1.13 -19.74
C LEU A 316 5.41 0.08 -20.72
N SER A 317 6.67 0.26 -21.14
CA SER A 317 7.43 -0.51 -22.13
C SER A 317 8.92 -0.16 -21.99
N PHE A 318 9.82 -1.13 -22.11
CA PHE A 318 11.27 -1.01 -21.79
C PHE A 318 12.15 -0.56 -22.97
N ASP A 319 11.60 0.16 -23.96
CA ASP A 319 12.33 0.61 -25.15
C ASP A 319 11.66 1.86 -25.78
N PRO A 320 12.40 2.98 -26.05
CA PRO A 320 13.79 3.27 -25.68
C PRO A 320 13.93 3.96 -24.30
N PRO A 321 15.11 3.93 -23.65
CA PRO A 321 15.29 4.35 -22.25
C PRO A 321 15.49 5.87 -22.05
N PRO A 322 15.00 6.44 -20.93
CA PRO A 322 15.24 7.82 -20.50
C PRO A 322 16.57 8.00 -19.72
N PRO A 323 17.17 9.21 -19.69
CA PRO A 323 18.51 9.48 -19.12
C PRO A 323 18.59 9.55 -17.58
N ASP A 324 19.76 9.25 -16.99
CA ASP A 324 20.07 9.21 -15.54
C ASP A 324 19.59 10.41 -14.71
N CYS A 325 19.58 11.61 -15.29
CA CYS A 325 19.10 12.82 -14.63
C CYS A 325 17.59 12.78 -14.30
N ALA A 326 16.88 11.76 -14.78
CA ALA A 326 15.51 11.48 -14.42
C ALA A 326 15.37 10.90 -13.00
N TYR A 327 16.39 10.26 -12.40
CA TYR A 327 16.26 9.47 -11.15
C TYR A 327 16.88 10.13 -9.90
N PRO A 328 16.25 11.15 -9.28
CA PRO A 328 16.77 11.76 -8.07
C PRO A 328 16.63 10.86 -6.84
N ASN A 329 17.63 10.89 -5.96
CA ASN A 329 17.64 10.26 -4.63
C ASN A 329 16.51 10.82 -3.77
N LYS A 330 15.53 10.00 -3.37
CA LYS A 330 14.44 10.50 -2.52
C LYS A 330 14.02 9.48 -1.46
N CYS A 331 13.78 10.01 -0.28
CA CYS A 331 13.17 9.31 0.85
C CYS A 331 11.71 9.73 0.81
N ASP A 332 10.81 8.90 0.31
CA ASP A 332 9.36 9.14 0.30
C ASP A 332 8.67 7.93 0.95
N PHE A 333 7.37 8.02 1.26
CA PHE A 333 6.64 6.96 1.98
C PHE A 333 6.83 5.60 1.32
N ASP A 334 6.55 5.48 0.02
CA ASP A 334 6.55 4.21 -0.69
C ASP A 334 7.93 3.54 -0.76
N GLY A 335 8.98 4.30 -1.04
CA GLY A 335 10.35 3.80 -1.08
C GLY A 335 10.88 3.36 0.30
N LEU A 336 10.52 4.07 1.37
CA LEU A 336 10.87 3.69 2.75
C LEU A 336 10.05 2.51 3.25
N PHE A 337 8.81 2.36 2.76
CA PHE A 337 7.91 1.28 3.14
C PHE A 337 8.19 -0.04 2.40
N GLU A 338 8.59 0.01 1.13
CA GLU A 338 8.90 -1.19 0.33
C GLU A 338 10.07 -2.00 0.94
N GLN A 339 11.06 -1.34 1.54
CA GLN A 339 12.21 -2.03 2.11
C GLN A 339 11.89 -2.96 3.31
N PRO A 340 11.21 -2.53 4.38
CA PRO A 340 10.75 -3.45 5.42
C PRO A 340 9.74 -4.46 4.88
N HIS A 341 9.02 -4.14 3.80
CA HIS A 341 8.18 -5.12 3.11
C HIS A 341 9.01 -6.29 2.53
N ASP A 342 10.10 -5.99 1.81
CA ASP A 342 10.99 -7.00 1.23
C ASP A 342 11.68 -7.85 2.31
N ASN A 343 11.95 -7.24 3.46
CA ASN A 343 12.55 -7.93 4.59
C ASN A 343 11.61 -8.98 5.21
N MET A 344 10.32 -8.71 5.24
CA MET A 344 9.32 -9.66 5.71
C MET A 344 9.17 -10.86 4.75
N HIS A 345 9.25 -10.65 3.43
CA HIS A 345 9.35 -11.75 2.45
C HIS A 345 10.51 -12.69 2.78
N GLY A 346 11.70 -12.13 2.98
CA GLY A 346 12.90 -12.87 3.39
C GLY A 346 12.77 -13.55 4.76
N TRP A 347 12.04 -12.92 5.67
CA TRP A 347 11.79 -13.44 7.01
C TRP A 347 10.89 -14.67 7.00
N VAL A 348 9.88 -14.75 6.11
CA VAL A 348 8.97 -15.91 6.07
C VAL A 348 9.69 -17.18 5.62
N GLY A 349 10.55 -17.10 4.61
CA GLY A 349 11.34 -18.25 4.17
C GLY A 349 11.75 -18.20 2.70
N PRO A 350 12.41 -19.24 2.20
CA PRO A 350 13.10 -19.22 0.90
C PRO A 350 12.18 -18.99 -0.31
N ASP A 351 10.96 -19.52 -0.29
CA ASP A 351 10.02 -19.32 -1.41
C ASP A 351 9.43 -17.91 -1.39
N MET A 352 9.06 -17.40 -0.21
CA MET A 352 8.63 -16.01 -0.03
C MET A 352 9.75 -15.00 -0.34
N ALA A 353 11.02 -15.38 -0.12
CA ALA A 353 12.19 -14.56 -0.36
C ALA A 353 12.59 -14.41 -1.84
N ASP A 354 11.94 -15.12 -2.77
CA ASP A 354 12.25 -15.05 -4.20
C ASP A 354 11.02 -14.56 -4.97
N ASN A 355 11.17 -13.47 -5.73
CA ASN A 355 10.06 -12.84 -6.43
C ASN A 355 9.37 -13.77 -7.44
N ALA A 356 10.10 -14.77 -7.97
CA ALA A 356 9.56 -15.77 -8.88
C ALA A 356 8.82 -16.91 -8.16
N TYR A 357 8.81 -16.93 -6.83
CA TYR A 357 8.20 -17.98 -5.99
C TYR A 357 7.19 -17.43 -4.97
N THR A 358 7.33 -16.19 -4.54
CA THR A 358 6.59 -15.64 -3.39
C THR A 358 5.07 -15.76 -3.53
N ALA A 359 4.52 -15.47 -4.71
CA ALA A 359 3.07 -15.53 -4.96
C ALA A 359 2.48 -16.96 -5.02
N TYR A 360 3.31 -18.01 -5.01
CA TYR A 360 2.85 -19.39 -4.87
C TYR A 360 2.58 -19.78 -3.41
N ASP A 361 3.02 -18.97 -2.44
CA ASP A 361 2.76 -19.18 -1.02
C ASP A 361 1.48 -18.44 -0.60
N PRO A 362 0.48 -19.11 0.00
CA PRO A 362 -0.73 -18.47 0.52
C PRO A 362 -0.48 -17.32 1.50
N VAL A 363 0.66 -17.31 2.20
CA VAL A 363 1.06 -16.21 3.09
C VAL A 363 1.20 -14.91 2.32
N PHE A 364 1.64 -14.95 1.05
CA PHE A 364 1.75 -13.76 0.19
C PHE A 364 0.47 -12.94 0.19
N TRP A 365 -0.68 -13.59 0.03
CA TRP A 365 -1.96 -12.92 -0.13
C TRP A 365 -2.41 -12.22 1.14
N SER A 366 -2.32 -12.91 2.29
CA SER A 366 -2.65 -12.28 3.58
C SER A 366 -1.62 -11.24 4.02
N TYR A 367 -0.36 -11.43 3.66
CA TYR A 367 0.69 -10.46 3.91
C TYR A 367 0.48 -9.18 3.09
N HIS A 368 0.23 -9.31 1.79
CA HIS A 368 -0.05 -8.18 0.91
C HIS A 368 -1.39 -7.50 1.20
N SER A 369 -2.39 -8.25 1.68
CA SER A 369 -3.63 -7.68 2.23
C SER A 369 -3.35 -6.77 3.44
N ASN A 370 -2.38 -7.12 4.29
CA ASN A 370 -1.94 -6.23 5.39
C ASN A 370 -1.10 -5.04 4.90
N VAL A 371 -0.26 -5.24 3.88
CA VAL A 371 0.48 -4.14 3.21
C VAL A 371 -0.50 -3.11 2.64
N ASP A 372 -1.54 -3.58 1.96
CA ASP A 372 -2.59 -2.72 1.40
C ASP A 372 -3.40 -2.02 2.50
N ARG A 373 -3.65 -2.68 3.63
CA ARG A 373 -4.26 -2.06 4.83
C ARG A 373 -3.40 -0.92 5.39
N ILE A 374 -2.09 -1.13 5.50
CA ILE A 374 -1.16 -0.11 6.01
C ILE A 374 -1.11 1.09 5.04
N PHE A 375 -1.04 0.81 3.74
CA PHE A 375 -1.15 1.87 2.73
C PHE A 375 -2.49 2.60 2.81
N GLU A 376 -3.61 1.89 3.01
CA GLU A 376 -4.92 2.52 3.14
C GLU A 376 -5.02 3.43 4.36
N ASN A 377 -4.43 3.04 5.49
CA ASN A 377 -4.31 3.91 6.66
C ASN A 377 -3.56 5.20 6.33
N TRP A 378 -2.44 5.09 5.61
CA TRP A 378 -1.68 6.26 5.14
C TRP A 378 -2.50 7.11 4.18
N ASN A 379 -3.15 6.50 3.18
CA ASN A 379 -3.95 7.20 2.17
C ASN A 379 -5.11 7.99 2.80
N ARG A 380 -5.79 7.40 3.81
CA ARG A 380 -6.85 8.06 4.59
C ARG A 380 -6.34 9.22 5.43
N ALA A 381 -5.14 9.09 5.99
CA ALA A 381 -4.51 10.16 6.77
C ALA A 381 -3.99 11.32 5.90
N HIS A 382 -3.79 11.08 4.59
CA HIS A 382 -3.23 12.05 3.65
C HIS A 382 -4.17 12.30 2.46
N PRO A 383 -5.39 12.86 2.67
CA PRO A 383 -6.34 13.11 1.58
C PRO A 383 -5.84 14.12 0.53
N ALA A 384 -4.78 14.87 0.84
CA ALA A 384 -4.11 15.79 -0.08
C ALA A 384 -2.90 15.17 -0.80
N ALA A 385 -2.63 13.87 -0.60
CA ALA A 385 -1.57 13.15 -1.29
C ALA A 385 -1.76 13.23 -2.81
N ILE A 386 -0.66 13.39 -3.52
CA ILE A 386 -0.64 13.48 -4.98
C ILE A 386 -0.10 12.17 -5.52
N PHE A 387 -0.84 11.59 -6.46
CA PHE A 387 -0.48 10.38 -7.18
C PHE A 387 -0.45 10.66 -8.67
N THR A 388 0.33 9.88 -9.40
CA THR A 388 0.18 9.75 -10.84
C THR A 388 -1.20 9.22 -11.19
N SER A 389 -1.96 9.89 -12.06
CA SER A 389 -3.29 9.38 -12.42
C SER A 389 -3.25 8.29 -13.48
N ASN A 390 -2.60 8.55 -14.62
CA ASN A 390 -2.88 7.80 -15.86
C ASN A 390 -1.90 6.67 -16.17
N PHE A 391 -1.09 6.25 -15.21
CA PHE A 391 -0.15 5.15 -15.43
C PHE A 391 -0.87 3.80 -15.33
N PRO A 392 -0.91 2.97 -16.39
CA PRO A 392 -1.56 1.68 -16.38
C PRO A 392 -0.80 0.61 -15.58
N LEU A 393 -1.55 -0.12 -14.77
CA LEU A 393 -1.15 -1.25 -13.93
C LEU A 393 -1.37 -2.57 -14.68
N ARG A 394 -0.60 -2.75 -15.76
CA ARG A 394 -0.74 -3.94 -16.61
C ARG A 394 -0.51 -5.24 -15.82
N PRO A 395 -1.18 -6.34 -16.21
CA PRO A 395 -2.14 -6.47 -17.32
C PRO A 395 -3.60 -6.35 -16.86
N LEU A 396 -3.84 -5.68 -15.71
CA LEU A 396 -5.16 -5.58 -15.10
C LEU A 396 -6.02 -4.56 -15.85
N ILE A 397 -7.25 -4.94 -16.19
CA ILE A 397 -8.21 -4.15 -16.97
C ILE A 397 -9.40 -3.73 -16.11
N GLY A 398 -9.90 -2.53 -16.42
CA GLY A 398 -11.06 -1.95 -15.74
C GLY A 398 -10.67 -1.18 -14.48
N SER A 399 -11.51 -0.24 -14.08
CA SER A 399 -11.22 0.64 -12.94
C SER A 399 -11.18 -0.07 -11.58
N LEU A 400 -11.66 -1.33 -11.49
CA LEU A 400 -11.56 -2.15 -10.27
C LEU A 400 -10.78 -3.45 -10.53
N ALA A 401 -9.91 -3.48 -11.55
CA ALA A 401 -9.03 -4.60 -11.85
C ALA A 401 -9.75 -5.95 -12.00
N GLN A 402 -10.91 -5.95 -12.66
CA GLN A 402 -11.79 -7.13 -12.73
C GLN A 402 -11.32 -8.16 -13.75
N GLU A 403 -10.51 -7.76 -14.72
CA GLU A 403 -10.11 -8.59 -15.84
C GLU A 403 -8.60 -8.51 -16.08
N ILE A 404 -8.07 -9.48 -16.83
CA ILE A 404 -6.67 -9.51 -17.28
C ILE A 404 -6.65 -9.73 -18.78
N ASP A 405 -5.82 -8.95 -19.48
CA ASP A 405 -5.44 -9.23 -20.86
C ASP A 405 -3.92 -9.04 -21.05
N LEU A 406 -3.25 -10.11 -21.48
CA LEU A 406 -1.80 -10.14 -21.65
C LEU A 406 -1.31 -9.57 -22.99
N VAL A 407 -2.23 -9.37 -23.95
CA VAL A 407 -1.90 -8.95 -25.32
C VAL A 407 -2.55 -7.62 -25.71
N GLU A 408 -3.41 -7.06 -24.87
CA GLU A 408 -4.05 -5.77 -25.11
C GLU A 408 -3.01 -4.64 -25.28
N THR A 409 -3.22 -3.80 -26.29
CA THR A 409 -2.27 -2.73 -26.65
C THR A 409 -2.78 -1.34 -26.25
N ARG A 410 -4.09 -1.20 -26.06
CA ARG A 410 -4.77 0.07 -25.74
C ARG A 410 -4.59 0.42 -24.27
N SER A 411 -3.72 1.38 -23.99
CA SER A 411 -3.35 1.79 -22.62
C SER A 411 -4.52 2.25 -21.76
N TYR A 412 -5.55 2.86 -22.36
CA TYR A 412 -6.71 3.44 -21.65
C TYR A 412 -7.71 2.42 -21.11
N LEU A 413 -7.54 1.12 -21.43
CA LEU A 413 -8.38 0.05 -20.88
C LEU A 413 -7.85 -0.51 -19.57
N TYR A 414 -6.55 -0.36 -19.34
CA TYR A 414 -5.91 -0.88 -18.14
C TYR A 414 -6.33 -0.09 -16.91
N THR A 415 -6.42 -0.79 -15.78
CA THR A 415 -6.48 -0.19 -14.44
C THR A 415 -5.32 0.79 -14.28
N THR A 416 -5.53 1.93 -13.62
CA THR A 416 -4.48 2.94 -13.45
C THR A 416 -4.07 3.15 -11.99
N ILE A 417 -2.93 3.81 -11.76
CA ILE A 417 -2.54 4.31 -10.43
C ILE A 417 -3.65 5.20 -9.85
N GLY A 418 -4.23 6.10 -10.66
CA GLY A 418 -5.33 6.98 -10.23
C GLY A 418 -6.60 6.22 -9.85
N ASP A 419 -6.86 5.07 -10.47
CA ASP A 419 -7.95 4.20 -10.04
C ASP A 419 -7.68 3.60 -8.67
N MET A 420 -6.49 3.04 -8.46
CA MET A 420 -6.15 2.33 -7.23
C MET A 420 -5.77 3.24 -6.06
N ALA A 421 -5.44 4.51 -6.33
CA ALA A 421 -5.17 5.53 -5.32
C ALA A 421 -6.45 6.00 -4.60
N LYS A 422 -7.62 5.71 -5.16
CA LYS A 422 -8.91 5.96 -4.48
C LYS A 422 -8.97 5.20 -3.16
N ASN A 423 -9.70 5.75 -2.20
CA ASN A 423 -10.01 5.07 -0.94
C ASN A 423 -10.64 3.69 -1.23
N SER A 424 -10.25 2.69 -0.45
CA SER A 424 -10.76 1.31 -0.53
C SER A 424 -12.29 1.19 -0.64
N GLN A 425 -13.05 2.03 0.07
CA GLN A 425 -14.52 2.02 0.02
C GLN A 425 -15.06 2.36 -1.38
N SER A 426 -14.37 3.25 -2.10
CA SER A 426 -14.67 3.56 -3.51
C SER A 426 -14.34 2.41 -4.45
N LEU A 427 -13.50 1.47 -4.01
CA LEU A 427 -13.13 0.26 -4.72
C LEU A 427 -13.99 -0.95 -4.34
N GLY A 428 -14.96 -0.79 -3.42
CA GLY A 428 -15.90 -1.85 -3.06
C GLY A 428 -15.44 -2.78 -1.92
N TYR A 429 -14.38 -2.42 -1.19
CA TYR A 429 -13.92 -3.19 -0.02
C TYR A 429 -13.48 -2.28 1.13
N ASP A 430 -13.30 -2.85 2.31
CA ASP A 430 -12.73 -2.15 3.46
C ASP A 430 -12.07 -3.15 4.43
N TYR A 431 -11.54 -2.65 5.53
CA TYR A 431 -10.84 -3.42 6.55
C TYR A 431 -11.59 -3.38 7.87
N GLU A 432 -11.71 -4.54 8.51
CA GLU A 432 -12.05 -4.59 9.93
C GLU A 432 -10.83 -4.20 10.77
N VAL A 433 -11.06 -3.46 11.86
CA VAL A 433 -10.00 -3.11 12.81
C VAL A 433 -9.56 -4.40 13.53
N PRO A 434 -8.25 -4.72 13.58
CA PRO A 434 -7.80 -5.95 14.24
C PRO A 434 -8.10 -5.90 15.74
N SER A 435 -8.38 -7.05 16.35
CA SER A 435 -8.65 -7.15 17.80
C SER A 435 -7.48 -6.66 18.65
N VAL A 436 -6.26 -6.88 18.17
CA VAL A 436 -5.03 -6.28 18.68
C VAL A 436 -4.59 -5.16 17.72
N PRO A 437 -4.59 -3.89 18.17
CA PRO A 437 -4.22 -2.77 17.32
C PRO A 437 -2.74 -2.82 16.93
N ASP A 438 -2.42 -2.13 15.83
CA ASP A 438 -1.05 -1.97 15.38
C ASP A 438 -0.20 -1.30 16.47
N SER A 439 1.06 -1.74 16.58
CA SER A 439 2.05 -1.05 17.40
C SER A 439 2.16 0.38 16.90
N SER A 440 1.88 1.36 17.78
CA SER A 440 1.87 2.76 17.41
C SER A 440 3.24 3.24 16.94
N GLY A 441 4.32 2.52 17.28
CA GLY A 441 5.68 2.73 16.74
C GLY A 441 6.26 4.13 16.90
N THR A 442 5.56 5.06 17.55
CA THR A 442 5.94 6.44 17.77
C THR A 442 7.03 6.50 18.82
N PHE A 443 8.24 6.14 18.42
CA PHE A 443 9.43 6.27 19.24
C PHE A 443 10.15 7.62 19.01
N TYR A 444 9.81 8.39 17.95
CA TYR A 444 10.75 9.38 17.38
C TYR A 444 10.17 10.72 16.91
N ASP A 445 9.04 11.19 17.46
CA ASP A 445 8.59 12.57 17.15
C ASP A 445 9.58 13.67 17.62
N GLU A 446 10.69 13.30 18.28
CA GLU A 446 11.67 14.22 18.86
C GLU A 446 13.06 14.22 18.19
N TRP A 447 13.29 13.46 17.12
CA TRP A 447 14.63 13.41 16.51
C TRP A 447 14.90 14.55 15.52
N SER A 448 16.01 15.26 15.70
CA SER A 448 16.45 16.37 14.84
C SER A 448 17.20 15.91 13.58
N ASP A 449 17.89 14.77 13.66
CA ASP A 449 18.82 14.30 12.63
C ASP A 449 18.57 12.80 12.35
N TYR A 450 18.18 12.50 11.12
CA TYR A 450 17.91 11.14 10.66
C TYR A 450 19.13 10.61 9.90
N LEU A 451 19.53 9.37 10.18
CA LEU A 451 20.61 8.70 9.46
C LEU A 451 20.03 7.67 8.50
N TYR A 452 20.37 7.81 7.23
CA TYR A 452 19.97 6.90 6.17
C TYR A 452 21.20 6.19 5.60
N ILE A 453 21.05 4.89 5.35
CA ILE A 453 22.02 4.11 4.57
C ILE A 453 21.44 3.93 3.17
N ILE A 454 22.17 4.43 2.19
CA ILE A 454 21.71 4.58 0.82
C ILE A 454 22.51 3.64 -0.07
N PHE A 455 21.81 2.75 -0.77
CA PHE A 455 22.38 1.95 -1.85
C PHE A 455 21.95 2.59 -3.18
N ASN A 456 22.89 3.20 -3.87
CA ASN A 456 22.64 3.78 -5.20
C ASN A 456 22.91 2.73 -6.29
N ASN A 457 22.36 2.93 -7.48
CA ASN A 457 22.62 2.09 -8.64
C ASN A 457 22.22 0.60 -8.41
N VAL A 458 21.14 0.39 -7.66
CA VAL A 458 20.54 -0.92 -7.35
C VAL A 458 19.89 -1.45 -8.62
N LYS A 459 20.57 -2.37 -9.32
CA LYS A 459 20.04 -3.02 -10.54
C LYS A 459 19.44 -4.39 -10.21
N CYS A 460 18.79 -5.04 -11.16
CA CYS A 460 18.39 -6.43 -10.97
C CYS A 460 19.61 -7.34 -10.85
N THR A 461 19.48 -8.37 -10.04
CA THR A 461 20.45 -9.46 -9.92
C THR A 461 19.85 -10.75 -10.46
N TYR A 462 20.70 -11.66 -10.91
CA TYR A 462 20.28 -13.00 -11.29
C TYR A 462 19.85 -13.80 -10.05
N ASP A 463 20.75 -13.83 -9.07
CA ASP A 463 20.54 -14.46 -7.77
C ASP A 463 19.88 -13.50 -6.77
N THR A 464 19.22 -14.09 -5.78
CA THR A 464 18.72 -13.38 -4.62
C THR A 464 19.82 -13.26 -3.56
N TYR A 465 20.02 -12.07 -3.01
CA TYR A 465 21.01 -11.84 -1.95
C TYR A 465 20.35 -11.19 -0.72
N SER A 466 20.79 -11.57 0.48
CA SER A 466 20.53 -10.79 1.68
C SER A 466 21.76 -9.99 2.05
N ILE A 467 21.58 -8.71 2.38
CA ILE A 467 22.64 -7.80 2.82
C ILE A 467 22.35 -7.43 4.28
N ASP A 468 23.14 -7.95 5.22
CA ASP A 468 23.10 -7.54 6.62
C ASP A 468 24.02 -6.33 6.82
N ILE A 469 23.49 -5.27 7.41
CA ILE A 469 24.14 -3.95 7.47
C ILE A 469 24.52 -3.61 8.91
N PHE A 470 25.78 -3.24 9.12
CA PHE A 470 26.31 -2.89 10.43
C PHE A 470 26.97 -1.50 10.41
N LEU A 471 26.73 -0.70 11.44
CA LEU A 471 27.43 0.56 11.70
C LEU A 471 28.52 0.37 12.73
N ASN A 472 29.71 0.92 12.49
CA ASN A 472 30.82 0.97 13.44
C ASN A 472 31.22 -0.37 14.07
N GLN A 473 30.97 -1.48 13.36
CA GLN A 473 31.37 -2.83 13.77
C GLN A 473 32.31 -3.41 12.71
N SER A 474 33.56 -3.66 13.11
CA SER A 474 34.56 -4.28 12.24
C SER A 474 34.37 -5.79 12.17
N ASN A 475 34.44 -6.35 10.95
CA ASN A 475 34.38 -7.80 10.67
C ASN A 475 33.15 -8.53 11.26
N PRO A 476 31.92 -8.04 11.02
CA PRO A 476 30.72 -8.68 11.52
C PRO A 476 30.60 -10.13 11.00
N GLN A 477 30.02 -11.00 11.82
CA GLN A 477 29.71 -12.39 11.50
C GLN A 477 28.19 -12.58 11.39
N PRO A 478 27.69 -13.61 10.68
CA PRO A 478 26.25 -13.80 10.49
C PRO A 478 25.46 -13.88 11.81
N LYS A 479 26.08 -14.44 12.85
CA LYS A 479 25.52 -14.52 14.21
C LYS A 479 25.33 -13.15 14.89
N ASP A 480 25.93 -12.09 14.36
CA ASP A 480 25.85 -10.74 14.93
C ASP A 480 24.61 -9.99 14.41
N ALA A 481 23.94 -10.50 13.36
CA ALA A 481 22.73 -9.93 12.76
C ALA A 481 21.47 -10.17 13.63
N LYS A 482 21.51 -9.66 14.87
CA LYS A 482 20.48 -9.84 15.90
C LYS A 482 19.84 -8.53 16.30
N CYS A 483 18.61 -8.59 16.80
CA CYS A 483 17.83 -7.39 17.10
C CYS A 483 18.45 -6.53 18.23
N ASP A 484 19.07 -7.19 19.22
CA ASP A 484 19.72 -6.59 20.38
C ASP A 484 21.10 -5.98 20.06
N ASN A 485 21.70 -6.32 18.92
CA ASN A 485 22.91 -5.68 18.44
C ASN A 485 22.59 -4.27 17.90
N LEU A 486 22.98 -3.24 18.66
CA LEU A 486 22.79 -1.83 18.28
C LEU A 486 23.61 -1.42 17.06
N ASN A 487 24.66 -2.15 16.71
CA ASN A 487 25.43 -1.93 15.48
C ASN A 487 24.70 -2.49 14.25
N PHE A 488 23.84 -3.49 14.42
CA PHE A 488 23.08 -4.09 13.32
C PHE A 488 21.88 -3.20 12.95
N VAL A 489 21.91 -2.57 11.77
CA VAL A 489 20.84 -1.71 11.26
C VAL A 489 19.64 -2.54 10.87
N GLY A 490 19.89 -3.55 10.05
CA GLY A 490 18.87 -4.41 9.50
C GLY A 490 19.39 -5.15 8.28
N LYS A 491 18.47 -5.84 7.62
CA LYS A 491 18.69 -6.58 6.40
C LYS A 491 18.10 -5.80 5.22
N ILE A 492 18.68 -5.98 4.04
CA ILE A 492 18.06 -5.67 2.75
C ILE A 492 18.00 -6.96 1.95
N MET A 493 16.82 -7.30 1.43
CA MET A 493 16.69 -8.37 0.45
C MET A 493 16.83 -7.80 -0.97
N ARG A 494 17.75 -8.37 -1.76
CA ARG A 494 17.91 -8.09 -3.19
C ARG A 494 17.31 -9.25 -3.95
N LEU A 495 16.03 -9.12 -4.28
CA LEU A 495 15.28 -10.17 -4.99
C LEU A 495 15.88 -10.39 -6.39
N GLY A 496 16.31 -11.63 -6.65
CA GLY A 496 16.78 -12.06 -7.96
C GLY A 496 15.62 -12.32 -8.92
N MET A 497 15.87 -12.18 -10.23
CA MET A 497 14.84 -12.33 -11.28
C MET A 497 14.76 -13.73 -11.89
N GLY A 498 15.61 -14.69 -11.45
CA GLY A 498 15.60 -16.08 -11.91
C GLY A 498 16.38 -16.36 -13.20
N ILE A 499 16.20 -17.58 -13.75
CA ILE A 499 17.17 -18.29 -14.62
C ILE A 499 17.50 -17.63 -15.97
N GLU A 500 16.76 -16.61 -16.40
CA GLU A 500 17.03 -15.91 -17.66
C GLU A 500 16.29 -14.55 -17.70
N ASP A 501 17.01 -13.40 -17.75
CA ASP A 501 16.41 -12.09 -18.07
C ASP A 501 16.22 -11.94 -19.58
N ASN A 502 15.26 -12.68 -20.13
CA ASN A 502 14.99 -12.67 -21.57
C ASN A 502 14.04 -11.53 -21.98
N LYS A 503 13.73 -10.60 -21.07
CA LYS A 503 12.62 -9.64 -21.24
C LYS A 503 13.01 -8.18 -20.99
N GLY A 504 14.28 -7.89 -20.70
CA GLY A 504 14.75 -6.51 -20.49
C GLY A 504 14.18 -5.87 -19.22
N ARG A 505 13.85 -6.67 -18.20
CA ARG A 505 13.25 -6.18 -16.94
C ARG A 505 14.30 -5.62 -15.98
N CYS A 506 15.58 -5.94 -16.21
CA CYS A 506 16.67 -5.42 -15.39
C CYS A 506 16.84 -3.92 -15.60
N ILE A 507 16.71 -3.14 -14.51
CA ILE A 507 16.99 -1.70 -14.51
C ILE A 507 18.46 -1.51 -14.93
N GLN A 508 18.70 -0.97 -16.12
CA GLN A 508 20.05 -0.82 -16.66
C GLN A 508 20.83 0.31 -15.98
N ASP A 509 20.17 1.30 -15.36
CA ASP A 509 20.82 2.47 -14.73
C ASP A 509 20.70 2.49 -13.19
N GLY A 510 20.01 1.48 -12.64
CA GLY A 510 19.83 1.25 -11.20
C GLY A 510 18.87 2.22 -10.50
N VAL A 511 18.36 1.82 -9.33
CA VAL A 511 17.54 2.68 -8.46
C VAL A 511 18.25 2.94 -7.13
N THR A 512 17.66 3.80 -6.31
CA THR A 512 18.16 4.08 -4.96
C THR A 512 17.33 3.31 -3.93
N ARG A 513 18.00 2.61 -3.01
CA ARG A 513 17.40 2.02 -1.82
C ARG A 513 17.87 2.73 -0.58
N VAL A 514 16.95 2.91 0.34
CA VAL A 514 17.20 3.58 1.60
C VAL A 514 16.76 2.67 2.72
N ILE A 515 17.62 2.50 3.71
CA ILE A 515 17.26 1.92 4.99
C ILE A 515 17.49 2.97 6.07
N ASP A 516 16.47 3.15 6.91
CA ASP A 516 16.54 4.04 8.06
C ASP A 516 17.41 3.40 9.16
N ALA A 517 18.46 4.11 9.55
CA ALA A 517 19.40 3.74 10.61
C ALA A 517 19.37 4.73 11.79
N SER A 518 18.33 5.56 11.89
CA SER A 518 18.22 6.62 12.90
C SER A 518 18.13 6.06 14.33
N TYR A 519 17.52 4.88 14.50
CA TYR A 519 17.57 4.15 15.79
C TYR A 519 18.98 3.78 16.19
N ASN A 520 19.73 3.20 15.27
CA ASN A 520 21.09 2.82 15.52
C ASN A 520 21.95 4.05 15.82
N SER A 521 21.81 5.14 15.05
CA SER A 521 22.58 6.36 15.25
C SER A 521 22.30 7.00 16.61
N TYR A 522 21.04 7.06 17.04
CA TYR A 522 20.66 7.59 18.36
C TYR A 522 21.32 6.82 19.50
N TYR A 523 21.18 5.49 19.53
CA TYR A 523 21.73 4.67 20.62
C TYR A 523 23.25 4.52 20.59
N LEU A 524 23.86 4.58 19.41
CA LEU A 524 25.31 4.64 19.25
C LEU A 524 25.87 6.05 19.48
N LYS A 525 25.02 7.05 19.77
CA LYS A 525 25.38 8.45 19.98
C LYS A 525 26.14 9.06 18.80
N LEU A 526 25.74 8.68 17.58
CA LEU A 526 26.29 9.22 16.34
C LEU A 526 25.61 10.56 16.02
N THR A 527 26.38 11.45 15.40
CA THR A 527 25.95 12.79 14.99
C THR A 527 26.33 13.01 13.52
N PRO A 528 25.80 14.05 12.85
CA PRO A 528 26.20 14.39 11.49
C PRO A 528 27.72 14.60 11.28
N THR A 529 28.47 14.88 12.34
CA THR A 529 29.94 15.04 12.30
C THR A 529 30.71 13.78 12.69
N SER A 530 30.04 12.71 13.08
CA SER A 530 30.69 11.45 13.45
C SER A 530 31.27 10.75 12.22
N GLU A 531 32.47 10.18 12.37
CA GLU A 531 33.00 9.24 11.38
C GLU A 531 32.25 7.90 11.50
N ILE A 532 31.64 7.45 10.41
CA ILE A 532 30.80 6.24 10.38
C ILE A 532 31.43 5.23 9.43
N THR A 533 31.64 4.01 9.91
CA THR A 533 32.04 2.88 9.08
C THR A 533 30.85 1.95 8.86
N ILE A 534 30.64 1.53 7.61
CA ILE A 534 29.62 0.53 7.26
C ILE A 534 30.33 -0.77 6.94
N SER A 535 29.89 -1.85 7.58
CA SER A 535 30.30 -3.22 7.24
C SER A 535 29.10 -4.03 6.82
N LEU A 536 29.31 -4.94 5.85
CA LEU A 536 28.25 -5.74 5.26
C LEU A 536 28.54 -7.24 5.37
N ILE A 537 27.48 -8.02 5.50
CA ILE A 537 27.51 -9.46 5.19
C ILE A 537 26.55 -9.69 4.03
N VAL A 538 27.08 -10.08 2.88
CA VAL A 538 26.29 -10.33 1.67
C VAL A 538 26.20 -11.83 1.47
N THR A 539 25.00 -12.38 1.61
CA THR A 539 24.75 -13.84 1.50
C THR A 539 23.89 -14.14 0.27
N ASN A 540 24.40 -14.97 -0.63
CA ASN A 540 23.60 -15.52 -1.72
C ASN A 540 22.55 -16.50 -1.14
N GLN A 541 21.26 -16.20 -1.30
CA GLN A 541 20.18 -17.00 -0.74
C GLN A 541 20.00 -18.35 -1.45
N THR A 542 20.52 -18.47 -2.68
CA THR A 542 20.51 -19.72 -3.44
C THR A 542 21.55 -20.68 -2.90
N THR A 543 22.82 -20.25 -2.80
CA THR A 543 23.96 -21.12 -2.46
C THR A 543 24.31 -21.11 -0.96
N ASN A 544 23.75 -20.19 -0.19
CA ASN A 544 24.16 -19.84 1.19
C ASN A 544 25.62 -19.39 1.30
N GLU A 545 26.25 -19.00 0.19
CA GLU A 545 27.63 -18.49 0.18
C GLU A 545 27.67 -17.02 0.63
N ILE A 546 28.64 -16.69 1.48
CA ILE A 546 28.91 -15.31 1.91
C ILE A 546 29.98 -14.73 0.99
N LEU A 547 29.63 -13.64 0.30
CA LEU A 547 30.52 -12.95 -0.61
C LEU A 547 31.52 -12.08 0.16
N THR A 548 32.77 -12.08 -0.31
CA THR A 548 33.81 -11.17 0.16
C THR A 548 33.53 -9.72 -0.30
N PRO A 549 34.10 -8.70 0.38
CA PRO A 549 34.01 -7.31 -0.06
C PRO A 549 34.41 -7.06 -1.51
N GLN A 550 35.40 -7.78 -2.01
CA GLN A 550 35.86 -7.67 -3.39
C GLN A 550 34.89 -8.28 -4.40
N GLU A 551 34.08 -9.25 -3.99
CA GLU A 551 33.06 -9.88 -4.83
C GLU A 551 31.80 -9.03 -4.90
N TYR A 552 31.22 -8.66 -3.75
CA TYR A 552 29.98 -7.89 -3.77
C TYR A 552 30.17 -6.46 -4.26
N ALA A 553 31.37 -5.86 -4.13
CA ALA A 553 31.64 -4.52 -4.67
C ALA A 553 31.55 -4.45 -6.21
N LYS A 554 31.61 -5.60 -6.90
CA LYS A 554 31.40 -5.69 -8.34
C LYS A 554 29.91 -5.72 -8.71
N LEU A 555 29.04 -5.98 -7.74
CA LEU A 555 27.60 -6.06 -7.95
C LEU A 555 26.96 -4.66 -7.83
N PRO A 556 26.04 -4.31 -8.74
CA PRO A 556 25.44 -2.98 -8.79
C PRO A 556 24.53 -2.73 -7.57
N GLY A 557 24.84 -1.65 -6.84
CA GLY A 557 24.09 -1.20 -5.66
C GLY A 557 24.24 -2.09 -4.44
N PHE A 558 25.41 -2.70 -4.25
CA PHE A 558 25.79 -3.43 -3.04
C PHE A 558 26.73 -2.63 -2.12
N VAL A 559 27.23 -1.47 -2.59
CA VAL A 559 28.08 -0.57 -1.80
C VAL A 559 27.27 0.63 -1.34
N PRO A 560 26.99 0.76 -0.03
CA PRO A 560 26.18 1.85 0.50
C PRO A 560 26.98 3.10 0.82
N THR A 561 26.27 4.20 0.98
CA THR A 561 26.76 5.44 1.58
C THR A 561 25.88 5.85 2.76
N CYS A 562 26.46 6.59 3.72
CA CYS A 562 25.70 7.24 4.78
C CYS A 562 25.21 8.61 4.30
N ASN A 563 23.98 8.97 4.65
CA ASN A 563 23.46 10.32 4.47
C ASN A 563 22.68 10.76 5.70
N TRP A 564 22.94 11.97 6.18
CA TRP A 564 22.17 12.61 7.24
C TRP A 564 21.11 13.52 6.63
N GLY A 565 19.88 13.45 7.12
CA GLY A 565 18.76 14.25 6.62
C GLY A 565 17.84 14.75 7.73
N LYS A 566 17.00 15.74 7.40
CA LYS A 566 15.85 16.12 8.24
C LYS A 566 14.64 15.25 7.85
N LYS A 567 13.65 15.12 8.74
CA LYS A 567 12.30 14.66 8.38
C LYS A 567 11.83 15.53 7.20
N ILE A 568 11.59 14.96 6.02
CA ILE A 568 11.04 15.75 4.90
C ILE A 568 9.55 15.91 5.18
N SER A 569 9.21 16.90 6.02
CA SER A 569 7.89 17.50 5.97
C SER A 569 7.95 18.57 4.90
N THR A 570 7.36 18.32 3.73
CA THR A 570 7.02 19.42 2.84
C THR A 570 5.51 19.64 2.93
N VAL A 571 5.14 20.49 3.88
CA VAL A 571 4.27 21.59 3.48
C VAL A 571 5.01 22.25 2.33
N VAL A 572 4.62 21.94 1.09
CA VAL A 572 4.99 22.75 -0.07
C VAL A 572 4.57 24.16 0.31
N SER A 573 5.54 25.01 0.65
CA SER A 573 5.25 26.42 0.82
C SER A 573 4.66 26.86 -0.52
N GLN A 574 3.38 27.20 -0.50
CA GLN A 574 2.80 27.92 -1.62
C GLN A 574 3.63 29.18 -1.75
N SER A 575 4.53 29.21 -2.74
CA SER A 575 5.11 30.48 -3.16
C SER A 575 3.93 31.34 -3.56
N SER A 576 3.75 32.38 -2.77
CA SER A 576 2.84 33.48 -3.04
C SER A 576 3.10 34.03 -4.45
N SER A 577 2.01 34.36 -5.12
CA SER A 577 1.90 35.15 -6.37
C SER A 577 2.50 34.53 -7.63
N GLY A 578 1.62 33.93 -8.42
CA GLY A 578 1.80 33.71 -9.85
C GLY A 578 0.43 33.70 -10.51
N SER A 579 0.02 34.84 -11.05
CA SER A 579 -1.22 35.05 -11.79
C SER A 579 -1.42 34.02 -12.89
N CYS A 580 -2.60 33.39 -12.93
CA CYS A 580 -3.09 32.70 -14.12
C CYS A 580 -3.17 33.69 -15.29
N HIS A 581 -2.34 33.49 -16.31
CA HIS A 581 -2.66 33.91 -17.67
C HIS A 581 -2.54 32.69 -18.58
N CYS A 582 -3.67 32.32 -19.16
CA CYS A 582 -3.75 31.43 -20.30
C CYS A 582 -3.44 32.26 -21.55
N ASP A 583 -2.50 31.80 -22.36
CA ASP A 583 -2.52 31.98 -23.81
C ASP A 583 -2.44 30.58 -24.44
#